data_AF-A0A4Q3WDR8-F1
#
_entry.id   AF-A0A4Q3WDR8-F1
#
_cell.length_a   1.000
_cell.length_b   1.000
_cell.length_c   1.000
_cell.angle_alpha   90.00
_cell.angle_beta   90.00
_cell.angle_gamma   90.00
#
_symmetry.space_group_name_H-M   'P 1'
#
loop_
_entity.id
_entity.type
_entity.pdbx_description
1 polymer ?
#
loop_
_entity_poly.entity_id
_entity_poly.type
_entity_poly.pdbx_seq_one_letter_code
_entity_poly.pdbx_strand_id
1 'polypeptide(L)'
;MAVGPLCIPAPTQELRDYGRGLYARLKEAVHVQLVDAHMPLTDSDAAPWVPAAKECHDNVDIWVASHAEHAGGPQYEAVRGWLYFDLGGMLDCVQFAAHSVVRVLSTGQLIDITPNPTESIYPFLHANVDEATYQRYESELFASLGQSSIYHFP
;
A
#
# COMPACT_ATOMS: atom_id res chain seq x y z
N MET A 1 9.59 -12.23 -31.65
CA MET A 1 8.37 -11.41 -31.47
C MET A 1 8.76 -10.24 -30.60
N ALA A 2 8.86 -9.03 -31.17
CA ALA A 2 9.11 -7.83 -30.38
C ALA A 2 7.82 -7.48 -29.65
N VAL A 3 7.85 -7.49 -28.32
CA VAL A 3 6.79 -6.90 -27.50
C VAL A 3 6.79 -5.42 -27.87
N GLY A 4 5.71 -4.91 -28.46
CA GLY A 4 5.58 -3.47 -28.71
C GLY A 4 5.79 -2.70 -27.39
N PRO A 5 6.23 -1.43 -27.43
CA PRO A 5 6.38 -0.65 -26.21
C PRO A 5 5.08 -0.74 -25.42
N LEU A 6 5.18 -1.12 -24.14
CA LEU A 6 4.05 -1.12 -23.22
C LEU A 6 3.39 0.27 -23.31
N CYS A 7 2.27 0.35 -24.01
CA CYS A 7 1.49 1.56 -24.10
C CYS A 7 0.75 1.68 -22.78
N ILE A 8 1.44 2.19 -21.75
CA ILE A 8 0.82 2.55 -20.48
C ILE A 8 -0.03 3.78 -20.78
N PRO A 9 -1.38 3.71 -20.67
CA PRO A 9 -2.24 4.87 -20.80
C PRO A 9 -1.68 6.04 -19.99
N ALA A 10 -1.55 7.20 -20.63
CA ALA A 10 -1.02 8.37 -19.95
C ALA A 10 -1.98 8.74 -18.80
N PRO A 11 -1.50 8.77 -17.53
CA PRO A 11 -2.35 9.14 -16.41
C PRO A 11 -2.85 10.58 -16.55
N THR A 12 -3.80 11.00 -15.73
CA THR A 12 -4.22 12.42 -15.68
C THR A 12 -3.03 13.32 -15.32
N GLN A 13 -3.12 14.62 -15.64
CA GLN A 13 -2.06 15.57 -15.25
C GLN A 13 -1.85 15.59 -13.73
N GLU A 14 -2.95 15.50 -12.97
CA GLU A 14 -2.92 15.42 -11.51
C GLU A 14 -2.12 14.20 -11.01
N LEU A 15 -2.39 13.01 -11.54
CA LEU A 15 -1.65 11.79 -11.20
C LEU A 15 -0.16 11.86 -11.60
N ARG A 16 0.16 12.53 -12.71
CA ARG A 16 1.57 12.80 -13.09
C ARG A 16 2.27 13.68 -12.07
N ASP A 17 1.62 14.77 -11.65
CA ASP A 17 2.19 15.70 -10.69
C ASP A 17 2.30 15.06 -9.30
N TYR A 18 1.32 14.24 -8.93
CA TYR A 18 1.37 13.42 -7.72
C TYR A 18 2.53 12.42 -7.75
N GLY A 19 2.72 11.68 -8.85
CA GLY A 19 3.85 10.77 -9.04
C GLY A 19 5.22 11.46 -8.94
N ARG A 20 5.35 12.67 -9.53
CA ARG A 20 6.53 13.52 -9.35
C ARG A 20 6.75 13.90 -7.88
N GLY A 21 5.67 14.23 -7.17
CA GLY A 21 5.69 14.53 -5.73
C GLY A 21 6.15 13.35 -4.88
N LEU A 22 5.68 12.14 -5.19
CA LEU A 22 6.17 10.90 -4.56
C LEU A 22 7.66 10.70 -4.82
N TYR A 23 8.12 10.90 -6.07
CA TYR A 23 9.53 10.76 -6.42
C TYR A 23 10.44 11.75 -5.68
N ALA A 24 10.03 13.02 -5.56
CA ALA A 24 10.77 14.02 -4.80
C ALA A 24 10.89 13.69 -3.30
N ARG A 25 10.00 12.84 -2.79
CA ARG A 25 9.89 12.43 -1.38
C ARG A 25 10.49 11.06 -1.09
N LEU A 26 11.19 10.43 -2.04
CA LEU A 26 11.78 9.09 -1.82
C LEU A 26 12.65 8.97 -0.57
N LYS A 27 13.32 10.05 -0.16
CA LYS A 27 14.10 10.12 1.10
C LYS A 27 13.25 9.96 2.38
N GLU A 28 11.93 10.11 2.29
CA GLU A 28 10.97 9.92 3.37
C GLU A 28 10.48 8.46 3.45
N ALA A 29 10.84 7.62 2.48
CA ALA A 29 10.42 6.23 2.45
C ALA A 29 10.98 5.47 3.65
N VAL A 30 10.14 4.63 4.26
CA VAL A 30 10.51 3.77 5.37
C VAL A 30 10.40 2.31 4.94
N HIS A 31 11.32 1.48 5.43
CA HIS A 31 11.22 0.05 5.26
C HIS A 31 10.22 -0.49 6.28
N VAL A 32 9.14 -1.09 5.80
CA VAL A 32 8.08 -1.65 6.65
C VAL A 32 8.39 -3.10 6.99
N GLN A 33 8.20 -3.47 8.24
CA GLN A 33 8.39 -4.84 8.70
C GLN A 33 7.15 -5.66 8.33
N LEU A 34 7.35 -6.78 7.62
CA LEU A 34 6.32 -7.79 7.45
C LEU A 34 6.08 -8.52 8.77
N VAL A 35 4.83 -8.58 9.21
CA VAL A 35 4.40 -9.27 10.43
C VAL A 35 3.39 -10.33 10.06
N ASP A 36 3.64 -11.56 10.49
CA ASP A 36 2.65 -12.63 10.40
C ASP A 36 1.51 -12.32 11.37
N ALA A 37 0.36 -11.95 10.80
CA ALA A 37 -0.77 -11.42 11.52
C ALA A 37 -1.84 -12.51 11.66
N HIS A 38 -2.09 -12.91 12.91
CA HIS A 38 -3.21 -13.77 13.29
C HIS A 38 -4.01 -13.07 14.36
N MET A 39 -5.32 -12.93 14.15
CA MET A 39 -6.20 -12.44 15.20
C MET A 39 -7.03 -13.60 15.77
N PRO A 40 -6.91 -13.88 17.08
CA PRO A 40 -7.88 -14.72 17.75
C PRO A 40 -9.23 -13.99 17.79
N LEU A 41 -10.28 -14.59 17.23
CA LEU A 41 -11.64 -14.11 17.46
C LEU A 41 -12.06 -14.45 18.89
N THR A 42 -12.80 -13.55 19.55
CA THR A 42 -13.22 -13.68 20.96
C THR A 42 -14.23 -14.78 21.24
N ASP A 43 -14.86 -15.35 20.20
CA ASP A 43 -15.79 -16.46 20.35
C ASP A 43 -15.12 -17.78 19.97
N SER A 44 -15.05 -18.69 20.94
CA SER A 44 -14.15 -19.86 20.98
C SER A 44 -14.33 -20.92 19.88
N ASP A 45 -15.29 -20.75 18.98
CA ASP A 45 -15.60 -21.72 17.91
C ASP A 45 -15.40 -21.16 16.49
N ALA A 46 -15.03 -19.89 16.34
CA ALA A 46 -14.71 -19.30 15.04
C ALA A 46 -13.21 -19.46 14.72
N ALA A 47 -12.89 -19.82 13.46
CA ALA A 47 -11.50 -19.81 13.00
C ALA A 47 -10.93 -18.39 13.09
N PRO A 48 -9.66 -18.21 13.51
CA PRO A 48 -9.04 -16.90 13.57
C PRO A 48 -9.09 -16.23 12.19
N TRP A 49 -9.33 -14.93 12.18
CA TRP A 49 -9.20 -14.16 10.95
C TRP A 49 -7.71 -14.12 10.55
N VAL A 50 -7.45 -14.32 9.27
CA VAL A 50 -6.12 -14.24 8.66
C VAL A 50 -6.18 -13.29 7.47
N PRO A 51 -5.14 -12.46 7.27
CA PRO A 51 -5.08 -11.53 6.16
C PRO A 51 -4.96 -12.28 4.82
N ALA A 52 -5.55 -11.72 3.77
CA ALA A 52 -5.52 -12.27 2.42
C ALA A 52 -4.41 -11.61 1.58
N ALA A 53 -3.67 -12.40 0.80
CA ALA A 53 -2.66 -11.85 -0.10
C ALA A 53 -3.29 -10.89 -1.12
N LYS A 54 -2.62 -9.77 -1.40
CA LYS A 54 -3.07 -8.68 -2.31
C LYS A 54 -4.28 -7.86 -1.85
N GLU A 55 -4.87 -8.17 -0.70
CA GLU A 55 -5.99 -7.42 -0.12
C GLU A 55 -5.51 -6.42 0.95
N CYS A 56 -4.48 -5.62 0.65
CA CYS A 56 -3.80 -4.82 1.66
C CYS A 56 -4.69 -3.77 2.35
N HIS A 57 -5.64 -3.16 1.62
CA HIS A 57 -6.59 -2.20 2.17
C HIS A 57 -7.55 -2.87 3.17
N ASP A 58 -8.22 -3.91 2.72
CA ASP A 58 -9.19 -4.66 3.52
C ASP A 58 -8.53 -5.30 4.75
N ASN A 59 -7.33 -5.86 4.60
CA ASN A 59 -6.58 -6.44 5.72
C ASN A 59 -6.33 -5.40 6.82
N VAL A 60 -5.84 -4.22 6.45
CA VAL A 60 -5.52 -3.15 7.40
C VAL A 60 -6.78 -2.62 8.07
N ASP A 61 -7.87 -2.46 7.31
CA ASP A 61 -9.13 -1.93 7.82
C ASP A 61 -9.77 -2.91 8.82
N ILE A 62 -9.79 -4.21 8.48
CA ILE A 62 -10.26 -5.28 9.39
C ILE A 62 -9.39 -5.33 10.66
N TRP A 63 -8.07 -5.27 10.51
CA TRP A 63 -7.14 -5.32 11.65
C TRP A 63 -7.38 -4.18 12.64
N VAL A 64 -7.47 -2.95 12.13
CA VAL A 64 -7.68 -1.75 12.95
C VAL A 64 -9.03 -1.79 13.63
N ALA A 65 -10.10 -2.10 12.90
CA ALA A 65 -11.45 -2.16 13.45
C ALA A 65 -11.57 -3.21 14.56
N SER A 66 -11.04 -4.39 14.33
CA SER A 66 -11.16 -5.51 15.27
C SER A 66 -10.38 -5.25 16.56
N HIS A 67 -9.14 -4.75 16.49
CA HIS A 67 -8.38 -4.45 17.70
C HIS A 67 -8.97 -3.29 18.50
N ALA A 68 -9.57 -2.30 17.83
CA ALA A 68 -10.23 -1.18 18.52
C ALA A 68 -11.41 -1.66 19.36
N GLU A 69 -12.19 -2.61 18.84
CA GLU A 69 -13.31 -3.25 19.55
C GLU A 69 -12.83 -4.05 20.77
N HIS A 70 -11.81 -4.89 20.59
CA HIS A 70 -11.31 -5.78 21.65
C HIS A 70 -10.62 -5.04 22.80
N ALA A 71 -9.87 -3.98 22.49
CA ALA A 71 -9.08 -3.24 23.47
C ALA A 71 -9.84 -2.09 24.15
N GLY A 72 -11.07 -1.79 23.73
CA GLY A 72 -11.84 -0.65 24.21
C GLY A 72 -11.26 0.71 23.81
N GLY A 73 -10.52 0.78 22.69
CA GLY A 73 -9.89 2.01 22.19
C GLY A 73 -8.89 1.77 21.05
N PRO A 74 -8.50 2.82 20.30
CA PRO A 74 -7.60 2.68 19.16
C PRO A 74 -6.18 2.34 19.59
N GLN A 75 -5.65 1.24 19.08
CA GLN A 75 -4.24 0.85 19.23
C GLN A 75 -3.46 0.97 17.91
N TYR A 76 -4.20 0.99 16.81
CA TYR A 76 -3.69 0.92 15.46
C TYR A 76 -4.38 1.96 14.58
N GLU A 77 -3.69 2.41 13.55
CA GLU A 77 -4.21 3.31 12.53
C GLU A 77 -3.90 2.73 11.14
N ALA A 78 -4.85 2.84 10.22
CA ALA A 78 -4.66 2.49 8.83
C ALA A 78 -3.84 3.57 8.14
N VAL A 79 -2.77 3.17 7.44
CA VAL A 79 -1.88 4.09 6.73
C VAL A 79 -1.84 3.75 5.25
N ARG A 80 -2.36 4.66 4.43
CA ARG A 80 -2.33 4.57 2.97
C ARG A 80 -1.01 5.07 2.39
N GLY A 81 -0.54 4.42 1.34
CA GLY A 81 0.70 4.81 0.72
C GLY A 81 1.07 3.99 -0.50
N TRP A 82 2.38 3.98 -0.78
CA TRP A 82 2.92 3.46 -2.01
C TRP A 82 4.22 2.70 -1.76
N LEU A 83 4.31 1.48 -2.29
CA LEU A 83 5.57 0.75 -2.40
C LEU A 83 6.36 1.27 -3.60
N TYR A 84 7.65 1.54 -3.38
CA TYR A 84 8.55 1.99 -4.43
C TYR A 84 9.31 0.83 -5.08
N PHE A 85 9.30 0.80 -6.41
CA PHE A 85 10.09 -0.11 -7.22
C PHE A 85 10.88 0.67 -8.26
N ASP A 86 12.20 0.48 -8.26
CA ASP A 86 13.07 0.98 -9.33
C ASP A 86 13.03 0.01 -10.51
N LEU A 87 12.49 0.46 -11.65
CA LEU A 87 12.41 -0.32 -12.88
C LEU A 87 13.42 0.15 -13.92
N GLY A 88 14.43 0.95 -13.54
CA GLY A 88 15.44 1.49 -14.46
C GLY A 88 16.18 0.42 -15.28
N GLY A 89 16.31 -0.80 -14.76
CA GLY A 89 16.89 -1.92 -15.51
C GLY A 89 15.99 -2.50 -16.61
N MET A 90 14.71 -2.13 -16.67
CA MET A 90 13.72 -2.67 -17.61
C MET A 90 13.00 -1.59 -18.43
N LEU A 91 12.64 -0.46 -17.81
CA LEU A 91 11.72 0.53 -18.39
C LEU A 91 12.14 2.00 -18.17
N ASP A 92 13.39 2.29 -17.76
CA ASP A 92 13.88 3.66 -17.48
C ASP A 92 12.89 4.50 -16.64
N CYS A 93 12.17 3.85 -15.72
CA CYS A 93 11.13 4.46 -14.90
C CYS A 93 11.10 3.86 -13.50
N VAL A 94 10.30 4.47 -12.63
CA VAL A 94 9.99 3.93 -11.31
C VAL A 94 8.49 3.68 -11.20
N GLN A 95 8.13 2.72 -10.37
CA GLN A 95 6.74 2.36 -10.06
C GLN A 95 6.44 2.62 -8.60
N PHE A 96 5.30 3.25 -8.35
CA PHE A 96 4.67 3.38 -7.05
C PHE A 96 3.41 2.52 -7.06
N ALA A 97 3.42 1.37 -6.38
CA ALA A 97 2.25 0.50 -6.26
C ALA A 97 1.48 0.84 -4.99
N ALA A 98 0.17 1.04 -5.10
CA ALA A 98 -0.70 1.33 -3.98
C ALA A 98 -0.59 0.22 -2.92
N HIS A 99 -0.52 0.63 -1.65
CA HIS A 99 -0.39 -0.29 -0.54
C HIS A 99 -0.90 0.33 0.77
N SER A 100 -1.36 -0.51 1.69
CA SER A 100 -1.71 -0.10 3.04
C SER A 100 -0.91 -0.85 4.08
N VAL A 101 -0.54 -0.14 5.14
CA VAL A 101 0.15 -0.70 6.31
C VAL A 101 -0.54 -0.24 7.59
N VAL A 102 -0.23 -0.90 8.70
CA VAL A 102 -0.72 -0.54 10.03
C VAL A 102 0.31 0.33 10.74
N ARG A 103 -0.12 1.43 11.36
CA ARG A 103 0.66 2.15 12.38
C ARG A 103 0.30 1.67 13.78
N VAL A 104 1.30 1.28 14.56
CA VAL A 104 1.16 1.03 16.00
C VAL A 104 1.17 2.37 16.72
N LEU A 105 0.06 2.80 17.33
CA LEU A 105 -0.07 4.15 17.88
C LEU A 105 0.84 4.43 19.07
N SER A 106 1.21 3.42 19.85
CA SER A 106 2.08 3.57 21.02
C SER A 106 3.55 3.80 20.66
N THR A 107 4.01 3.35 19.49
CA THR A 107 5.41 3.44 19.05
C THR A 107 5.60 4.27 17.79
N GLY A 108 4.53 4.52 17.03
CA GLY A 108 4.56 5.11 15.70
C GLY A 108 5.08 4.17 14.60
N GLN A 109 5.45 2.93 14.95
CA GLN A 109 6.01 1.95 14.02
C GLN A 109 5.00 1.57 12.94
N LEU A 110 5.49 1.40 11.71
CA LEU A 110 4.70 0.85 10.60
C LEU A 110 5.00 -0.63 10.42
N ILE A 111 3.95 -1.43 10.32
CA ILE A 111 4.00 -2.87 10.06
C ILE A 111 3.10 -3.21 8.87
N ASP A 112 3.58 -4.11 8.01
CA ASP A 112 2.79 -4.70 6.95
C ASP A 112 2.27 -6.05 7.41
N ILE A 113 0.96 -6.22 7.35
CA ILE A 113 0.28 -7.46 7.73
C ILE A 113 -0.19 -8.25 6.52
N THR A 114 0.02 -7.74 5.30
CA THR A 114 -0.46 -8.37 4.06
C THR A 114 0.50 -9.49 3.68
N PRO A 115 0.03 -10.75 3.56
CA PRO A 115 0.90 -11.86 3.19
C PRO A 115 1.59 -11.60 1.85
N ASN A 116 2.92 -11.68 1.87
CA ASN A 116 3.75 -11.57 0.68
C ASN A 116 4.68 -12.78 0.57
N PRO A 117 4.58 -13.60 -0.49
CA PRO A 117 5.39 -14.81 -0.66
C PRO A 117 6.89 -14.55 -0.87
N THR A 118 7.29 -13.30 -1.10
CA THR A 118 8.67 -12.94 -1.43
C THR A 118 9.48 -12.44 -0.22
N GLU A 119 8.87 -12.32 0.97
CA GLU A 119 9.44 -11.75 2.22
C GLU A 119 10.26 -10.45 2.03
N SER A 120 10.05 -9.78 0.90
CA SER A 120 10.91 -8.69 0.49
C SER A 120 10.54 -7.42 1.23
N ILE A 121 11.55 -6.74 1.76
CA ILE A 121 11.39 -5.47 2.46
C ILE A 121 11.38 -4.37 1.39
N TYR A 122 10.24 -3.69 1.24
CA TYR A 122 10.07 -2.63 0.25
C TYR A 122 10.02 -1.24 0.92
N PRO A 123 10.58 -0.20 0.28
CA PRO A 123 10.38 1.16 0.74
C PRO A 123 8.92 1.56 0.56
N PHE A 124 8.30 2.01 1.65
CA PHE A 124 6.94 2.51 1.71
C PHE A 124 6.94 4.02 1.90
N LEU A 125 6.18 4.73 1.06
CA LEU A 125 5.90 6.16 1.23
C LEU A 125 4.46 6.38 1.65
N HIS A 126 4.26 7.21 2.67
CA HIS A 126 2.94 7.72 3.03
C HIS A 126 2.30 8.51 1.87
N ALA A 127 1.02 8.28 1.60
CA ALA A 127 0.29 8.93 0.51
C ALA A 127 0.33 10.47 0.61
N ASN A 128 0.24 11.02 1.82
CA ASN A 128 0.23 12.46 2.12
C ASN A 128 -0.89 13.23 1.39
N VAL A 129 -2.02 12.55 1.23
CA VAL A 129 -3.31 13.09 0.80
C VAL A 129 -4.36 12.49 1.74
N ASP A 130 -5.57 13.04 1.75
CA ASP A 130 -6.67 12.44 2.49
C ASP A 130 -7.14 11.12 1.86
N GLU A 131 -7.90 10.33 2.62
CA GLU A 131 -8.42 9.02 2.21
C GLU A 131 -9.25 9.12 0.91
N ALA A 132 -10.10 10.14 0.79
CA ALA A 132 -10.96 10.32 -0.37
C ALA A 132 -10.17 10.59 -1.66
N THR A 133 -9.10 11.39 -1.56
CA THR A 133 -8.19 11.66 -2.68
C THR A 133 -7.38 10.42 -3.04
N TYR A 134 -6.90 9.69 -2.04
CA TYR A 134 -6.17 8.43 -2.26
C TYR A 134 -7.05 7.39 -2.99
N GLN A 135 -8.27 7.15 -2.50
CA GLN A 135 -9.22 6.23 -3.14
C GLN A 135 -9.59 6.65 -4.56
N ARG A 136 -9.70 7.95 -4.83
CA ARG A 136 -9.91 8.47 -6.19
C ARG A 136 -8.73 8.11 -7.10
N TYR A 137 -7.50 8.34 -6.65
CA TYR A 137 -6.31 7.99 -7.43
C TYR A 137 -6.24 6.49 -7.73
N GLU A 138 -6.50 5.63 -6.74
CA GLU A 138 -6.55 4.19 -6.95
C GLU A 138 -7.62 3.80 -7.97
N SER A 139 -8.83 4.34 -7.84
CA SER A 139 -9.94 4.04 -8.74
C SER A 139 -9.63 4.46 -10.18
N GLU A 140 -9.03 5.64 -10.38
CA GLU A 140 -8.61 6.13 -11.70
C GLU A 140 -7.49 5.27 -12.30
N LEU A 141 -6.48 4.88 -11.51
CA LEU A 141 -5.40 4.02 -11.94
C LEU A 141 -5.90 2.61 -12.28
N PHE A 142 -6.77 2.03 -11.46
CA PHE A 142 -7.36 0.73 -11.73
C PHE A 142 -8.23 0.75 -12.99
N ALA A 143 -9.05 1.78 -13.17
CA ALA A 143 -9.89 1.93 -14.37
C ALA A 143 -9.06 2.09 -15.65
N SER A 144 -7.89 2.73 -15.57
CA SER A 144 -7.04 2.99 -16.73
C SER A 144 -6.03 1.87 -17.02
N LEU A 145 -5.44 1.25 -15.99
CA LEU A 145 -4.31 0.32 -16.10
C LEU A 145 -4.65 -1.11 -15.67
N GLY A 146 -5.82 -1.34 -15.07
CA GLY A 146 -6.15 -2.61 -14.41
C GLY A 146 -5.35 -2.87 -13.12
N GLN A 147 -4.65 -1.85 -12.62
CA GLN A 147 -3.82 -1.90 -11.42
C GLN A 147 -3.66 -0.51 -10.81
N SER A 148 -3.53 -0.45 -9.49
CA SER A 148 -3.30 0.80 -8.74
C SER A 148 -1.80 1.12 -8.69
N SER A 149 -1.21 1.48 -9.84
CA SER A 149 0.23 1.81 -9.92
C SER A 149 0.50 3.09 -10.69
N ILE A 150 1.31 3.98 -10.10
CA ILE A 150 1.80 5.19 -10.75
C ILE A 150 3.19 4.91 -11.32
N TYR A 151 3.38 5.20 -12.61
CA TYR A 151 4.69 5.16 -13.24
C TYR A 151 5.24 6.57 -13.40
N HIS A 152 6.49 6.78 -12.98
CA HIS A 152 7.19 8.06 -13.11
C HIS A 152 8.51 7.87 -13.86
N PHE A 153 8.78 8.79 -14.82
CA PHE A 153 10.01 8.82 -15.60
C PHE A 153 10.85 9.99 -15.08
N PRO A 154 11.99 9.71 -14.39
CA PRO A 154 12.86 10.73 -13.80
C PRO A 154 13.48 11.70 -14.81
#